data_AF-A0AAX2QVL7-F1
#
_entry.id   AF-A0AAX2QVL7-F1
#
_cell.length_a   1.000
_cell.length_b   1.000
_cell.length_c   1.000
_cell.angle_alpha   90.00
_cell.angle_beta   90.00
_cell.angle_gamma   90.00
#
_symmetry.space_group_name_H-M   'P 1'
#
loop_
_entity.id
_entity.type
_entity.pdbx_description
1 polymer ?
#
loop_
_entity_poly.entity_id
_entity_poly.type
_entity_poly.pdbx_seq_one_letter_code
_entity_poly.pdbx_strand_id
1 'polypeptide(L)'
;MMLLIVAHHYVVNSGLMSVMKEEPLHIQSIFLYLFGMWGKTGINCFVMITGYFMCKSPYISLRKFMKLLFEIYFYNLIITGTFLLTGYCTPSFSTVFYALVPIQSFGVNFVACFVVFYLLIPFLNLLIQTMNSKLHLRLILLCLLVYSVIGTIPKITLGVNYISWFVVLYFIASYIRLYRFPIKISNRNWGWLTLLSILISMASVVFMAWLSTVFVNKNIPVFWFVADSNHIMALVTALCSFMFFQGLEYRIQ
;
A
#
# COMPACT_ATOMS: atom_id res chain seq x y z
N MET A 1 6.66 -7.87 3.97
CA MET A 1 5.41 -7.18 3.57
C MET A 1 4.25 -7.48 4.50
N MET A 2 3.83 -8.75 4.69
CA MET A 2 2.73 -9.09 5.60
C MET A 2 2.96 -8.59 7.04
N LEU A 3 4.17 -8.77 7.58
CA LEU A 3 4.54 -8.25 8.91
C LEU A 3 4.38 -6.73 9.02
N LEU A 4 4.64 -5.96 7.95
CA LEU A 4 4.51 -4.50 7.94
C LEU A 4 3.05 -4.05 8.02
N ILE A 5 2.15 -4.81 7.38
CA ILE A 5 0.71 -4.55 7.41
C ILE A 5 0.17 -4.85 8.80
N VAL A 6 0.57 -5.99 9.39
CA VAL A 6 0.18 -6.36 10.76
C VAL A 6 0.71 -5.34 11.77
N ALA A 7 1.98 -4.94 11.67
CA ALA A 7 2.58 -3.92 12.52
C ALA A 7 1.84 -2.58 12.44
N HIS A 8 1.46 -2.14 11.23
CA HIS A 8 0.67 -0.92 11.04
C HIS A 8 -0.69 -1.00 11.73
N HIS A 9 -1.43 -2.09 11.52
CA HIS A 9 -2.74 -2.28 12.16
C HIS A 9 -2.62 -2.41 13.68
N TYR A 10 -1.57 -3.06 14.17
CA TYR A 10 -1.27 -3.11 15.60
C TYR A 10 -1.11 -1.69 16.18
N VAL A 11 -0.31 -0.83 15.56
CA VAL A 11 -0.08 0.53 16.07
C VAL A 11 -1.33 1.41 15.95
N VAL A 12 -2.01 1.37 14.80
CA VAL A 12 -3.11 2.30 14.50
C VAL A 12 -4.45 1.89 15.13
N ASN A 13 -4.73 0.59 15.30
CA ASN A 13 -6.03 0.10 15.76
C ASN A 13 -6.06 -0.35 17.23
N SER A 14 -4.92 -0.42 17.92
CA SER A 14 -4.86 -0.87 19.34
C SER A 14 -5.18 0.22 20.37
N GLY A 15 -5.40 1.46 19.93
CA GLY A 15 -5.53 2.62 20.82
C GLY A 15 -4.19 3.23 21.25
N LEU A 16 -3.04 2.65 20.86
CA LEU A 16 -1.71 3.19 21.18
C LEU A 16 -1.47 4.60 20.61
N MET A 17 -2.18 4.98 19.55
CA MET A 17 -2.02 6.29 18.91
C MET A 17 -2.30 7.48 19.84
N SER A 18 -3.20 7.37 20.81
CA SER A 18 -3.43 8.46 21.79
C SER A 18 -2.28 8.54 22.79
N VAL A 19 -1.84 7.39 23.32
CA VAL A 19 -0.71 7.29 24.26
C VAL A 19 0.58 7.83 23.63
N MET A 20 0.85 7.45 22.38
CA MET A 20 2.03 7.90 21.64
C MET A 20 2.00 9.40 21.32
N LYS A 21 0.83 10.05 21.32
CA LYS A 21 0.70 11.48 21.09
C LYS A 21 0.94 12.32 22.35
N GLU A 22 0.75 11.74 23.53
CA GLU A 22 1.02 12.42 24.80
C GLU A 22 2.53 12.64 24.98
N GLU A 23 3.33 11.62 24.65
CA GLU A 23 4.80 11.71 24.68
C GLU A 23 5.43 11.26 23.35
N PRO A 24 5.35 12.08 22.28
CA PRO A 24 5.72 11.66 20.92
C PRO A 24 7.22 11.46 20.73
N LEU A 25 8.06 12.05 21.57
CA LEU A 25 9.52 11.92 21.54
C LEU A 25 10.06 10.86 22.50
N HIS A 26 9.20 10.20 23.28
CA HIS A 26 9.60 9.09 24.13
C HIS A 26 10.05 7.89 23.27
N ILE A 27 11.07 7.15 23.71
CA ILE A 27 11.71 6.12 22.87
C ILE A 27 10.74 5.01 22.44
N GLN A 28 9.80 4.62 23.32
CA GLN A 28 8.71 3.70 23.03
C GLN A 28 7.79 4.25 21.92
N SER A 29 7.41 5.53 21.98
CA SER A 29 6.57 6.17 20.97
C SER A 29 7.28 6.22 19.63
N ILE A 30 8.55 6.64 19.62
CA ILE A 30 9.38 6.65 18.40
C ILE A 30 9.48 5.24 17.81
N PHE A 31 9.77 4.23 18.63
CA PHE A 31 9.82 2.84 18.18
C PHE A 31 8.51 2.42 17.52
N LEU A 32 7.36 2.67 18.16
CA LEU A 32 6.05 2.31 17.63
C LEU A 32 5.69 3.10 16.36
N TYR A 33 6.02 4.39 16.27
CA TYR A 33 5.85 5.17 15.04
C TYR A 33 6.65 4.55 13.89
N LEU A 34 7.93 4.26 14.12
CA LEU A 34 8.81 3.67 13.12
C LEU A 34 8.44 2.22 12.77
N PHE A 35 7.87 1.48 13.71
CA PHE A 35 7.41 0.11 13.48
C PHE A 35 6.10 0.08 12.66
N GLY A 36 5.17 0.99 12.96
CA GLY A 36 3.83 1.03 12.35
C GLY A 36 3.72 1.78 11.02
N MET A 37 4.70 2.59 10.62
CA MET A 37 4.58 3.48 9.45
C MET A 37 4.51 2.78 8.08
N TRP A 38 4.81 1.48 8.00
CA TRP A 38 5.08 0.80 6.72
C TRP A 38 3.87 0.17 6.02
N GLY A 39 2.66 0.28 6.59
CA GLY A 39 1.46 -0.39 6.07
C GLY A 39 1.15 -0.02 4.61
N LYS A 40 1.17 1.28 4.29
CA LYS A 40 0.87 1.79 2.94
C LYS A 40 1.94 1.41 1.91
N THR A 41 3.21 1.45 2.31
CA THR A 41 4.33 0.94 1.49
C THR A 41 4.17 -0.54 1.20
N GLY A 42 3.75 -1.33 2.20
CA GLY A 42 3.45 -2.75 2.05
C GLY A 42 2.34 -3.00 1.02
N ILE A 43 1.26 -2.21 1.05
CA ILE A 43 0.18 -2.26 0.06
C ILE A 43 0.71 -1.96 -1.35
N ASN A 44 1.53 -0.92 -1.50
CA ASN A 44 2.12 -0.57 -2.80
C ASN A 44 2.95 -1.72 -3.37
N CYS A 45 3.84 -2.31 -2.56
CA CYS A 45 4.62 -3.47 -2.95
C CYS A 45 3.74 -4.65 -3.39
N PHE A 46 2.66 -4.94 -2.66
CA PHE A 46 1.76 -6.04 -2.98
C PHE A 46 1.10 -5.87 -4.34
N VAL A 47 0.56 -4.68 -4.60
CA VAL A 47 -0.13 -4.36 -5.86
C VAL A 47 0.85 -4.31 -7.01
N MET A 48 2.07 -3.80 -6.80
CA MET A 48 3.12 -3.83 -7.82
C MET A 48 3.53 -5.26 -8.18
N ILE A 49 3.72 -6.16 -7.20
CA ILE A 49 4.00 -7.58 -7.45
C ILE A 49 2.86 -8.19 -8.28
N THR A 50 1.61 -7.95 -7.87
CA THR A 50 0.43 -8.41 -8.60
C THR A 50 0.46 -7.91 -10.05
N GLY A 51 0.67 -6.61 -10.26
CA GLY A 51 0.70 -6.01 -11.59
C GLY A 51 1.85 -6.51 -12.47
N TYR A 52 3.02 -6.70 -11.89
CA TYR A 52 4.22 -7.16 -12.58
C TYR A 52 4.03 -8.58 -13.16
N PHE A 53 3.38 -9.48 -12.41
CA PHE A 53 3.13 -10.84 -12.88
C PHE A 53 1.87 -10.95 -13.74
N MET A 54 0.80 -10.24 -13.39
CA MET A 54 -0.48 -10.37 -14.07
C MET A 54 -0.57 -9.62 -15.41
N CYS A 55 0.32 -8.66 -15.68
CA CYS A 55 0.30 -7.94 -16.95
C CYS A 55 0.62 -8.78 -18.18
N LYS A 56 1.25 -9.95 -18.00
CA LYS A 56 1.49 -10.93 -19.07
C LYS A 56 0.42 -12.01 -19.16
N SER A 57 -0.60 -11.98 -18.28
CA SER A 57 -1.70 -12.94 -18.27
C SER A 57 -2.93 -12.32 -18.95
N PRO A 58 -3.24 -12.66 -20.22
CA PRO A 58 -4.33 -12.03 -20.96
C PRO A 58 -5.71 -12.26 -20.31
N TYR A 59 -5.87 -13.36 -19.57
CA TYR A 59 -7.11 -13.71 -18.90
C TYR A 59 -6.92 -13.89 -17.40
N ILE A 60 -7.92 -13.46 -16.64
CA ILE A 60 -8.09 -13.90 -15.26
C ILE A 60 -8.97 -15.13 -15.28
N SER A 61 -8.41 -16.24 -14.82
CA SER A 61 -9.20 -17.45 -14.61
C SER A 61 -10.20 -17.22 -13.48
N LEU A 62 -11.48 -17.50 -13.74
CA LEU A 62 -12.52 -17.52 -12.71
C LEU A 62 -12.09 -18.35 -11.48
N ARG A 63 -11.35 -19.45 -11.69
CA ARG A 63 -10.79 -20.27 -10.60
C ARG A 63 -9.89 -19.46 -9.66
N LYS A 64 -8.99 -18.64 -10.19
CA LYS A 64 -8.07 -17.82 -9.38
C LYS A 64 -8.84 -16.75 -8.59
N PHE A 65 -9.82 -16.13 -9.24
CA PHE A 65 -10.69 -15.15 -8.60
C PHE A 65 -11.53 -15.77 -7.48
N MET A 66 -12.19 -16.90 -7.74
CA MET A 66 -12.98 -17.62 -6.74
C MET A 66 -12.11 -18.13 -5.59
N LYS A 67 -10.87 -18.57 -5.85
CA LYS A 67 -9.92 -18.93 -4.80
C LYS A 67 -9.61 -17.74 -3.88
N LEU A 68 -9.33 -16.56 -4.45
CA LEU A 68 -9.11 -15.34 -3.68
C LEU A 68 -10.33 -14.98 -2.82
N LEU A 69 -11.54 -15.01 -3.39
CA LEU A 69 -12.76 -14.75 -2.64
C LEU A 69 -12.95 -15.77 -1.51
N PHE A 70 -12.75 -17.06 -1.79
CA PHE A 70 -12.89 -18.09 -0.77
C PHE A 70 -11.90 -17.91 0.39
N GLU A 71 -10.64 -17.56 0.10
CA GLU A 71 -9.65 -17.23 1.13
C GLU A 71 -10.09 -16.06 2.01
N ILE A 72 -10.59 -14.97 1.40
CA ILE A 72 -11.12 -13.80 2.15
C ILE A 72 -12.25 -14.23 3.09
N TYR A 73 -13.23 -14.98 2.58
CA TYR A 73 -14.38 -15.44 3.37
C TYR A 73 -13.94 -16.41 4.47
N PHE A 74 -13.07 -17.36 4.16
CA PHE A 74 -12.57 -18.35 5.10
C PHE A 74 -11.90 -17.70 6.31
N TYR A 75 -10.96 -16.78 6.08
CA TYR A 75 -10.28 -16.08 7.18
C TYR A 75 -11.23 -15.16 7.95
N ASN A 76 -12.13 -14.45 7.27
CA ASN A 76 -13.10 -13.59 7.95
C ASN A 76 -13.99 -14.41 8.90
N LEU A 77 -14.55 -15.53 8.42
CA LEU A 77 -15.42 -16.40 9.22
C LEU A 77 -14.68 -17.04 10.41
N ILE A 78 -13.46 -17.54 10.20
CA ILE A 78 -12.69 -18.15 11.29
C ILE A 78 -12.33 -17.11 12.35
N ILE A 79 -11.85 -15.94 11.95
CA ILE A 79 -11.44 -14.89 12.89
C ILE A 79 -12.66 -14.33 13.65
N THR A 80 -13.77 -14.07 12.96
CA THR A 80 -15.00 -13.65 13.66
C THR A 80 -15.53 -14.75 14.58
N GLY A 81 -15.48 -16.02 14.15
CA GLY A 81 -15.86 -17.17 14.96
C GLY A 81 -15.02 -17.30 16.24
N THR A 82 -13.70 -17.15 16.15
CA THR A 82 -12.84 -17.20 17.35
C THR A 82 -13.11 -16.03 18.30
N PHE A 83 -13.38 -14.82 17.79
CA PHE A 83 -13.73 -13.67 18.63
C PHE A 83 -15.10 -13.83 19.32
N LEU A 84 -16.07 -14.46 18.66
CA LEU A 84 -17.34 -14.81 19.29
C LEU A 84 -17.16 -15.87 20.39
N LEU A 85 -16.37 -16.93 20.13
CA LEU A 85 -16.12 -18.01 21.10
C LEU A 85 -15.34 -17.53 22.34
N THR A 86 -14.44 -16.58 22.17
CA THR A 86 -13.61 -16.02 23.25
C THR A 86 -14.27 -14.86 23.99
N GLY A 87 -15.45 -14.42 23.57
CA GLY A 87 -16.16 -13.29 24.17
C GLY A 87 -15.58 -11.91 23.81
N TYR A 88 -14.62 -11.84 22.89
CA TYR A 88 -14.07 -10.57 22.38
C TYR A 88 -15.08 -9.79 21.51
N CYS A 89 -16.06 -10.48 20.94
CA CYS A 89 -17.13 -9.88 20.15
C CYS A 89 -18.50 -10.32 20.66
N THR A 90 -19.46 -9.39 20.71
CA THR A 90 -20.84 -9.72 21.07
C THR A 90 -21.58 -10.32 19.87
N PRO A 91 -22.32 -11.42 20.07
CA PRO A 91 -23.14 -11.99 19.01
C PRO A 91 -24.28 -11.01 18.69
N SER A 92 -24.31 -10.53 17.44
CA SER A 92 -25.37 -9.67 16.93
C SER A 92 -25.65 -10.00 15.47
N PHE A 93 -26.85 -9.69 14.98
CA PHE A 93 -27.18 -9.82 13.56
C PHE A 93 -26.15 -9.11 12.67
N SER A 94 -25.75 -7.91 13.11
CA SER A 94 -24.72 -7.11 12.47
C SER A 94 -23.39 -7.88 12.40
N THR A 95 -22.89 -8.44 13.51
CA THR A 95 -21.65 -9.23 13.55
C THR A 95 -21.68 -10.39 12.56
N VAL A 96 -22.79 -11.14 12.52
CA VAL A 96 -22.94 -12.30 11.62
C VAL A 96 -23.03 -11.85 10.15
N PHE A 97 -23.78 -10.78 9.87
CA PHE A 97 -23.88 -10.21 8.53
C PHE A 97 -22.52 -9.72 8.02
N TYR A 98 -21.76 -9.00 8.86
CA TYR A 98 -20.42 -8.52 8.57
C TYR A 98 -19.41 -9.68 8.36
N ALA A 99 -19.61 -10.81 9.03
CA ALA A 99 -18.81 -12.02 8.82
C ALA A 99 -19.08 -12.66 7.44
N LEU A 100 -20.35 -12.69 7.01
CA LEU A 100 -20.80 -13.28 5.75
C LEU A 100 -20.61 -12.38 4.53
N VAL A 101 -20.51 -11.07 4.72
CA VAL A 101 -20.32 -10.11 3.63
C VAL A 101 -19.09 -9.24 3.91
N PRO A 102 -17.86 -9.75 3.76
CA PRO A 102 -16.62 -9.03 4.11
C PRO A 102 -16.32 -7.82 3.21
N ILE A 103 -16.96 -7.72 2.05
CA ILE A 103 -16.70 -6.70 1.04
C ILE A 103 -17.78 -5.62 1.12
N GLN A 104 -17.44 -4.45 1.67
CA GLN A 104 -18.48 -3.49 2.08
C GLN A 104 -18.15 -2.03 1.75
N SER A 105 -16.92 -1.59 2.02
CA SER A 105 -16.53 -0.19 1.82
C SER A 105 -15.59 -0.06 0.64
N PHE A 106 -16.16 0.22 -0.54
CA PHE A 106 -15.37 0.60 -1.70
C PHE A 106 -14.75 1.99 -1.48
N GLY A 107 -13.47 2.14 -1.81
CA GLY A 107 -12.73 3.41 -1.75
C GLY A 107 -11.59 3.42 -0.73
N VAL A 108 -11.84 2.95 0.49
CA VAL A 108 -10.86 2.99 1.61
C VAL A 108 -10.49 1.62 2.16
N ASN A 109 -11.31 0.58 1.96
CA ASN A 109 -10.95 -0.75 2.42
C ASN A 109 -10.07 -1.46 1.38
N PHE A 110 -8.89 -1.91 1.79
CA PHE A 110 -7.94 -2.59 0.91
C PHE A 110 -8.57 -3.81 0.21
N VAL A 111 -9.23 -4.70 0.96
CA VAL A 111 -9.79 -5.96 0.42
C VAL A 111 -10.86 -5.67 -0.63
N ALA A 112 -11.80 -4.78 -0.31
CA ALA A 112 -12.87 -4.41 -1.25
C ALA A 112 -12.32 -3.77 -2.52
N CYS A 113 -11.39 -2.82 -2.38
CA CYS A 113 -10.74 -2.16 -3.52
C CYS A 113 -9.89 -3.13 -4.34
N PHE A 114 -9.20 -4.06 -3.69
CA PHE A 114 -8.36 -5.04 -4.37
C PHE A 114 -9.18 -6.03 -5.18
N VAL A 115 -10.34 -6.48 -4.69
CA VAL A 115 -11.26 -7.35 -5.45
C VAL A 115 -11.75 -6.64 -6.73
N VAL A 116 -12.17 -5.38 -6.62
CA VAL A 116 -12.59 -4.59 -7.80
C VAL A 116 -11.42 -4.38 -8.76
N PHE A 117 -10.26 -3.96 -8.24
CA PHE A 117 -9.04 -3.83 -9.04
C PHE A 117 -8.67 -5.13 -9.75
N TYR A 118 -8.79 -6.27 -9.07
CA TYR A 118 -8.50 -7.58 -9.65
C TYR A 118 -9.42 -7.86 -10.84
N LEU A 119 -10.70 -7.50 -10.78
CA LEU A 119 -11.63 -7.61 -11.91
C LEU A 119 -11.30 -6.66 -13.07
N LEU A 120 -10.63 -5.53 -12.82
CA LEU A 120 -10.23 -4.57 -13.85
C LEU A 120 -9.00 -5.02 -14.67
N ILE A 121 -8.15 -5.87 -14.10
CA ILE A 121 -6.88 -6.32 -14.70
C ILE A 121 -6.99 -6.77 -16.18
N PRO A 122 -8.00 -7.56 -16.64
CA PRO A 122 -8.09 -7.97 -18.04
C PRO A 122 -8.26 -6.78 -18.99
N PHE A 123 -9.03 -5.78 -18.58
CA PHE A 123 -9.23 -4.55 -19.33
C PHE A 123 -7.97 -3.67 -19.32
N LEU A 124 -7.27 -3.60 -18.18
CA LEU A 124 -5.98 -2.93 -18.09
C LEU A 124 -4.94 -3.58 -19.01
N ASN A 125 -4.96 -4.91 -19.14
CA ASN A 125 -4.08 -5.64 -20.04
C ASN A 125 -4.36 -5.31 -21.51
N LEU A 126 -5.63 -5.24 -21.90
CA LEU A 126 -6.00 -4.80 -23.24
C LEU A 126 -5.46 -3.40 -23.53
N LEU A 127 -5.63 -2.45 -22.59
CA LEU A 127 -5.11 -1.10 -22.72
C LEU A 127 -3.57 -1.10 -22.88
N ILE A 128 -2.85 -1.79 -22.00
CA ILE A 128 -1.38 -1.83 -22.02
C ILE A 128 -0.84 -2.47 -23.31
N GLN A 129 -1.51 -3.49 -23.83
CA GLN A 129 -1.11 -4.15 -25.09
C GLN A 129 -1.21 -3.22 -26.31
N THR A 130 -2.11 -2.23 -26.28
CA THR A 130 -2.25 -1.24 -27.36
C THR A 130 -1.26 -0.08 -27.26
N MET A 131 -0.72 0.19 -26.06
CA MET A 131 0.21 1.29 -25.85
C MET A 131 1.64 0.91 -26.20
N ASN A 132 2.33 1.77 -26.95
CA ASN A 132 3.79 1.70 -27.06
C ASN A 132 4.47 2.19 -25.76
N SER A 133 5.78 1.95 -25.64
CA SER A 133 6.56 2.31 -24.45
C SER A 133 6.50 3.81 -24.12
N LYS A 134 6.54 4.68 -25.12
CA LYS A 134 6.51 6.14 -24.89
C LYS A 134 5.15 6.60 -24.35
N LEU A 135 4.06 6.08 -24.90
CA LEU A 135 2.69 6.41 -24.47
C LEU A 135 2.43 5.89 -23.06
N HIS A 136 2.84 4.65 -22.77
CA HIS A 136 2.70 4.07 -21.44
C HIS A 136 3.49 4.88 -20.39
N LEU A 137 4.72 5.31 -20.70
CA LEU A 137 5.50 6.16 -19.80
C LEU A 137 4.83 7.52 -19.56
N ARG A 138 4.30 8.16 -20.61
CA ARG A 138 3.58 9.45 -20.48
C ARG A 138 2.34 9.31 -19.60
N LEU A 139 1.59 8.22 -19.73
CA LEU A 139 0.44 7.92 -18.87
C LEU A 139 0.87 7.79 -17.40
N ILE A 140 1.94 7.06 -17.11
CA ILE A 140 2.49 6.93 -15.76
C ILE A 140 2.89 8.30 -15.20
N LEU A 141 3.62 9.11 -15.97
CA LEU A 141 4.04 10.44 -15.55
C LEU A 141 2.85 11.36 -15.25
N LEU A 142 1.82 11.32 -16.09
CA LEU A 142 0.57 12.06 -15.84
C LEU A 142 -0.11 11.60 -14.55
N CYS A 143 -0.25 10.28 -14.35
CA CYS A 143 -0.83 9.74 -13.14
C CYS A 143 -0.03 10.13 -11.88
N LEU A 144 1.30 10.06 -11.92
CA LEU A 144 2.16 10.44 -10.80
C LEU A 144 2.08 11.95 -10.50
N LEU A 145 2.01 12.79 -11.55
CA LEU A 145 1.80 14.23 -11.39
C LEU A 145 0.49 14.49 -10.64
N VAL A 146 -0.62 13.85 -11.05
CA VAL A 146 -1.92 14.06 -10.41
C VAL A 146 -1.96 13.48 -9.00
N TYR A 147 -1.64 12.20 -8.82
CA TYR A 147 -1.86 11.50 -7.56
C TYR A 147 -0.79 11.76 -6.49
N SER A 148 0.47 11.93 -6.88
CA SER A 148 1.58 12.07 -5.93
C SER A 148 2.10 13.49 -5.82
N VAL A 149 2.21 14.23 -6.92
CA VAL A 149 2.70 15.62 -6.86
C VAL A 149 1.59 16.56 -6.41
N ILE A 150 0.49 16.66 -7.18
CA ILE A 150 -0.63 17.54 -6.85
C ILE A 150 -1.34 17.05 -5.58
N GLY A 151 -1.51 15.74 -5.41
CA GLY A 151 -2.14 15.14 -4.22
C GLY A 151 -1.42 15.37 -2.90
N THR A 152 -0.13 15.72 -2.91
CA THR A 152 0.64 16.01 -1.68
C THR A 152 0.68 17.52 -1.37
N ILE A 153 0.16 18.38 -2.25
CA ILE A 153 0.14 19.84 -2.03
C ILE A 153 -0.90 20.17 -0.93
N PRO A 154 -0.50 20.84 0.17
CA PRO A 154 -1.44 21.25 1.19
C PRO A 154 -2.58 22.10 0.62
N LYS A 155 -3.81 21.86 1.08
CA LYS A 155 -5.07 22.52 0.67
C LYS A 155 -5.67 22.08 -0.68
N ILE A 156 -5.02 21.20 -1.44
CA ILE A 156 -5.65 20.57 -2.60
C ILE A 156 -6.27 19.24 -2.16
N THR A 157 -7.59 19.13 -2.21
CA THR A 157 -8.31 17.89 -1.88
C THR A 157 -8.45 17.02 -3.12
N LEU A 158 -7.51 16.09 -3.31
CA LEU A 158 -7.67 14.99 -4.28
C LEU A 158 -8.28 13.80 -3.56
N GLY A 159 -9.51 13.43 -3.95
CA GLY A 159 -10.18 12.23 -3.47
C GLY A 159 -9.52 10.97 -4.03
N VAL A 160 -8.37 10.59 -3.48
CA VAL A 160 -7.64 9.39 -3.90
C VAL A 160 -8.34 8.17 -3.32
N ASN A 161 -8.95 7.37 -4.19
CA ASN A 161 -9.47 6.06 -3.80
C ASN A 161 -8.42 4.97 -4.11
N TYR A 162 -8.46 3.87 -3.38
CA TYR A 162 -7.46 2.81 -3.58
C TYR A 162 -7.56 2.13 -4.94
N ILE A 163 -8.75 2.07 -5.54
CA ILE A 163 -8.95 1.42 -6.84
C ILE A 163 -8.14 2.15 -7.92
N SER A 164 -8.28 3.46 -8.02
CA SER A 164 -7.57 4.27 -9.01
C SER A 164 -6.08 4.28 -8.74
N TRP A 165 -5.67 4.34 -7.47
CA TRP A 165 -4.25 4.21 -7.11
C TRP A 165 -3.65 2.85 -7.50
N PHE A 166 -4.39 1.75 -7.32
CA PHE A 166 -3.94 0.42 -7.73
C PHE A 166 -3.76 0.32 -9.24
N VAL A 167 -4.62 0.98 -10.02
CA VAL A 167 -4.45 1.10 -11.48
C VAL A 167 -3.15 1.84 -11.82
N VAL A 168 -2.80 2.92 -11.10
CA VAL A 168 -1.52 3.62 -11.31
C VAL A 168 -0.33 2.71 -11.01
N LEU A 169 -0.34 2.01 -9.87
CA LEU A 169 0.70 1.03 -9.52
C LEU A 169 0.81 -0.10 -10.54
N TYR A 170 -0.33 -0.51 -11.11
CA TYR A 170 -0.37 -1.52 -12.17
C TYR A 170 0.34 -1.04 -13.44
N PHE A 171 0.11 0.20 -13.87
CA PHE A 171 0.85 0.80 -15.00
C PHE A 171 2.36 0.85 -14.71
N ILE A 172 2.77 1.28 -13.52
CA ILE A 172 4.18 1.31 -13.14
C ILE A 172 4.80 -0.10 -13.22
N ALA A 173 4.18 -1.08 -12.57
CA ALA A 173 4.69 -2.45 -12.51
C ALA A 173 4.70 -3.14 -13.88
N SER A 174 3.65 -2.94 -14.68
CA SER A 174 3.56 -3.50 -16.03
C SER A 174 4.55 -2.85 -16.99
N TYR A 175 4.81 -1.55 -16.88
CA TYR A 175 5.87 -0.88 -17.63
C TYR A 175 7.24 -1.49 -17.33
N ILE A 176 7.58 -1.65 -16.05
CA ILE A 176 8.83 -2.27 -15.61
C ILE A 176 8.95 -3.68 -16.19
N ARG A 177 7.85 -4.45 -16.21
CA ARG A 177 7.83 -5.81 -16.76
C ARG A 177 8.03 -5.87 -18.28
N LEU A 178 7.41 -4.96 -19.02
CA LEU A 178 7.37 -5.00 -20.49
C LEU A 178 8.57 -4.32 -21.14
N TYR A 179 9.00 -3.18 -20.58
CA TYR A 179 9.99 -2.29 -21.20
C TYR A 179 11.29 -2.16 -20.42
N ARG A 180 11.36 -2.75 -19.21
CA ARG A 180 12.39 -2.50 -18.19
C ARG A 180 12.34 -1.07 -17.65
N PHE A 181 13.01 -0.84 -16.54
CA PHE A 181 13.11 0.52 -15.98
C PHE A 181 13.91 1.42 -16.94
N PRO A 182 13.48 2.67 -17.20
CA PRO A 182 14.13 3.54 -18.19
C PRO A 182 15.60 3.85 -17.88
N ILE A 183 15.97 3.81 -16.59
CA ILE A 183 17.31 4.09 -16.11
C ILE A 183 17.99 2.76 -15.75
N LYS A 184 19.16 2.50 -16.34
CA LYS A 184 19.96 1.32 -15.97
C LYS A 184 20.59 1.56 -14.61
N ILE A 185 20.07 0.88 -13.59
CA ILE A 185 20.57 0.91 -12.22
C ILE A 185 20.96 -0.52 -11.84
N SER A 186 22.16 -0.71 -11.29
CA SER A 186 22.62 -2.02 -10.84
C SER A 186 21.80 -2.48 -9.62
N ASN A 187 21.67 -3.80 -9.41
CA ASN A 187 20.92 -4.30 -8.26
C ASN A 187 21.48 -3.82 -6.91
N ARG A 188 22.81 -3.67 -6.82
CA ARG A 188 23.47 -3.11 -5.63
C ARG A 188 23.02 -1.66 -5.36
N ASN A 189 22.90 -0.86 -6.41
CA ASN A 189 22.43 0.53 -6.29
C ASN A 189 20.95 0.58 -5.92
N TRP A 190 20.10 -0.34 -6.42
CA TRP A 190 18.72 -0.47 -5.93
C TRP A 190 18.65 -0.81 -4.44
N GLY A 191 19.57 -1.63 -3.93
CA GLY A 191 19.72 -1.90 -2.49
C GLY A 191 20.04 -0.62 -1.70
N TRP A 192 21.01 0.17 -2.19
CA TRP A 192 21.34 1.46 -1.56
C TRP A 192 20.20 2.47 -1.62
N LEU A 193 19.50 2.57 -2.75
CA LEU A 193 18.33 3.44 -2.89
C LEU A 193 17.19 3.01 -1.96
N THR A 194 16.99 1.69 -1.79
CA THR A 194 16.03 1.15 -0.84
C THR A 194 16.38 1.58 0.58
N LEU A 195 17.63 1.35 1.01
CA LEU A 195 18.11 1.77 2.33
C LEU A 195 17.96 3.28 2.54
N LEU A 196 18.38 4.09 1.58
CA LEU A 196 18.26 5.54 1.64
C LEU A 196 16.80 5.98 1.76
N SER A 197 15.89 5.41 0.98
CA SER A 197 14.46 5.74 1.03
C SER A 197 13.83 5.35 2.38
N ILE A 198 14.25 4.24 2.99
CA ILE A 198 13.82 3.83 4.32
C ILE A 198 14.31 4.84 5.36
N LEU A 199 15.60 5.21 5.33
CA LEU A 199 16.17 6.17 6.27
C LEU A 199 15.51 7.55 6.15
N ILE A 200 15.26 8.04 4.93
CA ILE A 200 14.56 9.31 4.70
C ILE A 200 13.12 9.22 5.24
N SER A 201 12.42 8.11 5.01
CA SER A 201 11.07 7.91 5.53
C SER A 201 11.06 7.92 7.07
N MET A 202 11.98 7.18 7.71
CA MET A 202 12.11 7.15 9.17
C MET A 202 12.45 8.53 9.73
N ALA A 203 13.40 9.23 9.13
CA ALA A 203 13.77 10.59 9.50
C ALA A 203 12.60 11.56 9.38
N SER A 204 11.76 11.41 8.33
CA SER A 204 10.56 12.23 8.16
C SER A 204 9.55 12.05 9.29
N VAL A 205 9.35 10.82 9.77
CA VAL A 205 8.43 10.51 10.88
C VAL A 205 8.97 11.08 12.19
N VAL A 206 10.27 10.90 12.47
CA VAL A 206 10.92 11.48 13.67
C VAL A 206 10.88 13.00 13.64
N PHE A 207 11.15 13.61 12.48
CA PHE A 207 11.06 15.05 12.29
C PHE A 207 9.63 15.56 12.52
N MET A 208 8.61 14.87 12.00
CA MET A 208 7.21 15.25 12.22
C MET A 208 6.77 15.05 13.66
N ALA A 209 7.28 14.02 14.36
CA ALA A 209 7.07 13.84 15.80
C ALA A 209 7.65 15.02 16.60
N TRP A 210 8.88 15.44 16.30
CA TRP A 210 9.47 16.65 16.91
C TRP A 210 8.71 17.92 16.54
N LEU A 211 8.29 18.07 15.30
CA LEU A 211 7.51 19.23 14.86
C LEU A 211 6.18 19.32 15.61
N SER A 212 5.56 18.18 15.92
CA SER A 212 4.32 18.11 16.69
C SER A 212 4.47 18.63 18.13
N THR A 213 5.66 18.52 18.73
CA THR A 213 5.92 19.08 20.08
C THR A 213 6.17 20.58 20.05
N VAL A 214 6.71 21.12 18.94
CA VAL A 214 6.98 22.56 18.81
C VAL A 214 5.70 23.35 18.49
N PHE A 215 4.78 22.75 17.73
CA PHE A 215 3.52 23.39 17.30
C PHE A 215 2.29 22.69 17.90
N VAL A 216 2.24 22.61 19.23
CA VAL A 216 1.21 21.89 20.00
C VAL A 216 -0.23 22.21 19.55
N ASN A 217 -0.51 23.46 19.18
CA ASN A 217 -1.86 23.89 18.81
C ASN A 217 -2.29 23.52 17.37
N LYS A 218 -1.45 22.84 16.57
CA LYS A 218 -1.72 22.57 15.15
C LYS A 218 -2.04 21.11 14.80
N ASN A 219 -2.18 20.21 15.77
CA ASN A 219 -2.54 18.78 15.54
C ASN A 219 -1.78 18.17 14.35
N ILE A 220 -0.44 18.28 14.38
CA ILE A 220 0.40 17.88 13.26
C ILE A 220 0.42 16.35 13.14
N PRO A 221 0.05 15.78 11.96
CA PRO A 221 0.06 14.33 11.76
C PRO A 221 1.49 13.79 11.59
N VAL A 222 1.91 12.95 12.52
CA VAL A 222 3.26 12.35 12.57
C VAL A 222 3.60 11.54 11.31
N PHE A 223 2.61 10.91 10.68
CA PHE A 223 2.81 10.07 9.50
C PHE A 223 2.70 10.82 8.16
N TRP A 224 2.58 12.16 8.13
CA TRP A 224 2.23 12.92 6.93
C TRP A 224 2.82 12.41 5.61
N PHE A 225 4.14 12.24 5.51
CA PHE A 225 4.81 11.84 4.26
C PHE A 225 4.61 10.37 3.84
N VAL A 226 4.05 9.54 4.72
CA VAL A 226 3.83 8.10 4.53
C VAL A 226 2.39 7.68 4.82
N ALA A 227 1.51 8.64 5.11
CA ALA A 227 0.17 8.41 5.64
C ALA A 227 -0.74 7.68 4.65
N ASP A 228 -0.65 8.03 3.36
CA ASP A 228 -1.36 7.34 2.29
C ASP A 228 -0.44 6.74 1.25
N SER A 229 -0.96 5.74 0.56
CA SER A 229 -0.27 4.96 -0.46
C SER A 229 0.23 5.79 -1.64
N ASN A 230 -0.44 6.90 -1.96
CA ASN A 230 -0.07 7.82 -3.04
C ASN A 230 0.98 8.86 -2.63
N HIS A 231 1.33 8.96 -1.35
CA HIS A 231 2.36 9.88 -0.90
C HIS A 231 3.72 9.45 -1.46
N ILE A 232 4.55 10.44 -1.78
CA ILE A 232 5.80 10.22 -2.52
C ILE A 232 6.74 9.24 -1.81
N MET A 233 6.86 9.29 -0.49
CA MET A 233 7.77 8.39 0.24
C MET A 233 7.24 6.95 0.26
N ALA A 234 5.94 6.76 0.46
CA ALA A 234 5.33 5.43 0.39
C ALA A 234 5.49 4.79 -1.01
N LEU A 235 5.37 5.58 -2.08
CA LEU A 235 5.62 5.12 -3.45
C LEU A 235 7.10 4.84 -3.71
N VAL A 236 7.99 5.79 -3.39
CA VAL A 236 9.43 5.68 -3.68
C VAL A 236 10.03 4.49 -2.93
N THR A 237 9.75 4.34 -1.64
CA THR A 237 10.25 3.20 -0.86
C THR A 237 9.72 1.87 -1.41
N ALA A 238 8.45 1.82 -1.83
CA ALA A 238 7.89 0.62 -2.44
C ALA A 238 8.55 0.28 -3.78
N LEU A 239 8.73 1.27 -4.65
CA LEU A 239 9.37 1.12 -5.95
C LEU A 239 10.84 0.67 -5.80
N CYS A 240 11.62 1.33 -4.95
CA CYS A 240 13.01 0.96 -4.69
C CYS A 240 13.11 -0.47 -4.15
N SER A 241 12.30 -0.81 -3.15
CA SER A 241 12.26 -2.16 -2.57
C SER A 241 11.89 -3.20 -3.63
N PHE A 242 10.84 -2.95 -4.40
CA PHE A 242 10.39 -3.82 -5.47
C PHE A 242 11.50 -4.09 -6.50
N MET A 243 12.16 -3.03 -6.97
CA MET A 243 13.25 -3.15 -7.94
C MET A 243 14.46 -3.93 -7.39
N PHE A 244 14.81 -3.73 -6.12
CA PHE A 244 15.89 -4.47 -5.46
C PHE A 244 15.61 -5.97 -5.38
N PHE A 245 14.40 -6.35 -4.94
CA PHE A 245 14.03 -7.76 -4.81
C PHE A 245 13.83 -8.44 -6.17
N GLN A 246 13.26 -7.75 -7.14
CA GLN A 246 13.14 -8.24 -8.51
C GLN A 246 14.51 -8.62 -9.10
N GLY A 247 15.54 -7.80 -8.86
CA GLY A 247 16.90 -8.04 -9.37
C GLY A 247 17.67 -9.16 -8.65
N LEU A 248 17.18 -9.66 -7.51
CA LEU A 248 17.73 -10.84 -6.83
C LEU A 248 17.24 -12.14 -7.46
N GLU A 249 15.96 -12.20 -7.85
CA GLU A 249 15.33 -13.40 -8.42
C GLU A 249 15.98 -13.80 -9.76
N TYR A 250 16.38 -12.82 -10.59
CA TYR A 250 17.13 -13.05 -11.83
C TYR A 250 18.53 -13.65 -11.66
N ARG A 251 19.08 -13.74 -10.44
CA ARG A 251 20.36 -14.41 -10.17
C ARG A 251 20.21 -15.87 -9.72
N ILE A 252 18.99 -16.30 -9.44
CA ILE A 252 18.69 -17.62 -8.86
C ILE A 252 18.16 -18.60 -9.95
N GLN A 253 17.90 -18.10 -11.16
CA GLN A 253 17.59 -18.89 -12.36
C GLN A 253 18.80 -18.91 -13.29
#